data_AF-A0A2V5JA98-F1
#
_entry.id   AF-A0A2V5JA98-F1
#
_cell.length_a   1.000
_cell.length_b   1.000
_cell.length_c   1.000
_cell.angle_alpha   90.00
_cell.angle_beta   90.00
_cell.angle_gamma   90.00
#
_symmetry.space_group_name_H-M   'P 1'
#
loop_
_entity.id
_entity.type
_entity.pdbx_description
1 polymer ?
#
loop_
_entity_poly.entity_id
_entity_poly.type
_entity_poly.pdbx_seq_one_letter_code
_entity_poly.pdbx_strand_id
1 'polypeptide(L)'
;MNRMRHLPFYSLLALCAFVSCERRNSAARAPEPSPSPTSSVPVESIVAPSAQPSPTATSDFAEVAQSIRPAVIIVSVFDETGHLSANGHGFFVSGDGKFIADRSVMAGGVNAVAKAADGAIYNVSGALAQTPAQNLVLLKADTTRASPFLAPSATALPDIGGTVAVVLSPLERANSVVLEEKISGRFSDEAGEWFDATPALPKTSAGAPVINHRGEVIGIVSFRAGNNSCTIRPAATAGTLLAQVSSNVVATWQTLRTPTASPTATRSPTPAKIPLRGSKLIYAPVPRYPVNAKQLGGGVQGSGSFRVLFDATGHAVAVQTLRSTGNSSLDEAAVSALHEWRSEPGREWSLVVPITFKQ
;
A
#
# COMPACT_ATOMS: atom_id res chain seq x y z
N MET A 1 64.32 16.89 -16.56
CA MET A 1 63.87 18.06 -15.76
C MET A 1 63.09 17.57 -14.55
N ASN A 2 63.57 17.97 -13.37
CA ASN A 2 63.04 17.89 -12.00
C ASN A 2 61.82 17.04 -11.61
N ARG A 3 62.12 16.04 -10.77
CA ARG A 3 61.35 15.61 -9.60
C ARG A 3 61.30 16.71 -8.53
N MET A 4 60.23 16.76 -7.75
CA MET A 4 60.20 17.10 -6.31
C MET A 4 58.74 17.06 -5.83
N ARG A 5 58.35 16.68 -4.61
CA ARG A 5 58.86 15.84 -3.52
C ARG A 5 57.72 15.89 -2.47
N HIS A 6 57.41 14.76 -1.85
CA HIS A 6 56.67 14.70 -0.58
C HIS A 6 57.40 15.50 0.51
N LEU A 7 56.67 16.02 1.52
CA LEU A 7 56.74 15.63 2.96
C LEU A 7 55.84 16.58 3.82
N PRO A 8 55.69 16.39 5.16
CA PRO A 8 54.39 16.35 5.85
C PRO A 8 54.24 17.48 6.89
N PHE A 9 53.13 17.50 7.63
CA PHE A 9 53.05 18.30 8.86
C PHE A 9 52.78 17.41 10.07
N TYR A 10 53.74 17.46 10.99
CA TYR A 10 53.82 16.77 12.27
C TYR A 10 53.17 17.60 13.39
N SER A 11 52.77 16.88 14.43
CA SER A 11 52.26 17.29 15.74
C SER A 11 53.15 18.25 16.58
N LEU A 12 52.56 18.64 17.73
CA LEU A 12 53.08 19.27 18.96
C LEU A 12 52.84 20.80 19.03
N LEU A 13 52.45 21.43 20.15
CA LEU A 13 52.55 21.04 21.56
C LEU A 13 51.51 21.78 22.44
N ALA A 14 51.19 21.17 23.59
CA ALA A 14 50.36 21.63 24.71
C ALA A 14 50.68 23.01 25.31
N LEU A 15 49.68 23.61 26.01
CA LEU A 15 49.87 24.08 27.39
C LEU A 15 48.53 24.31 28.15
N CYS A 16 48.54 23.95 29.44
CA CYS A 16 47.47 23.91 30.43
C CYS A 16 47.25 25.24 31.20
N ALA A 17 46.05 25.41 31.78
CA ALA A 17 45.80 25.99 33.13
C ALA A 17 44.33 25.76 33.53
N PHE A 18 44.02 24.78 34.40
CA PHE A 18 43.84 24.84 35.87
C PHE A 18 42.60 25.65 36.34
N VAL A 19 41.56 24.96 36.87
CA VAL A 19 41.17 24.86 38.30
C VAL A 19 40.00 25.82 38.59
N SER A 20 38.89 25.45 39.24
CA SER A 20 38.78 24.68 40.47
C SER A 20 37.40 24.03 40.64
N CYS A 21 37.41 22.90 41.35
CA CYS A 21 36.25 22.22 41.89
C CYS A 21 36.33 22.40 43.41
N GLU A 22 35.26 22.84 44.09
CA GLU A 22 35.19 22.64 45.54
C GLU A 22 33.81 22.18 45.97
N ARG A 23 33.84 21.16 46.82
CA ARG A 23 32.76 20.39 47.42
C ARG A 23 32.86 20.67 48.92
N ARG A 24 31.75 20.93 49.63
CA ARG A 24 31.75 20.75 51.08
C ARG A 24 30.36 20.39 51.62
N ASN A 25 30.37 19.41 52.52
CA ASN A 25 29.23 18.78 53.19
C ASN A 25 29.25 19.16 54.68
N SER A 26 28.06 19.20 55.29
CA SER A 26 27.72 18.94 56.71
C SER A 26 28.16 19.89 57.84
N ALA A 27 27.20 20.41 58.63
CA ALA A 27 26.82 19.89 59.97
C ALA A 27 25.95 20.85 60.84
N ALA A 28 24.87 20.28 61.43
CA ALA A 28 24.32 20.44 62.80
C ALA A 28 23.55 21.71 63.29
N ARG A 29 22.27 21.54 63.71
CA ARG A 29 21.76 21.33 65.11
C ARG A 29 20.35 21.95 65.37
N ALA A 30 19.49 21.21 66.10
CA ALA A 30 18.11 21.54 66.56
C ALA A 30 18.06 22.46 67.83
N PRO A 31 16.91 22.92 68.41
CA PRO A 31 15.77 22.11 68.89
C PRO A 31 14.32 22.71 68.76
N GLU A 32 13.34 21.85 69.10
CA GLU A 32 11.88 21.99 69.28
C GLU A 32 11.45 22.93 70.45
N PRO A 33 10.16 23.31 70.65
CA PRO A 33 9.08 22.40 71.11
C PRO A 33 7.64 22.65 70.57
N SER A 34 6.78 21.61 70.69
CA SER A 34 5.31 21.56 70.48
C SER A 34 4.50 22.22 71.64
N PRO A 35 3.14 22.44 71.57
CA PRO A 35 2.10 21.37 71.66
C PRO A 35 0.78 21.58 70.86
N SER A 36 0.01 20.50 70.66
CA SER A 36 -1.33 20.40 70.03
C SER A 36 -2.49 20.87 70.95
N PRO A 37 -3.76 21.06 70.46
CA PRO A 37 -4.71 19.92 70.41
C PRO A 37 -5.80 19.93 69.29
N THR A 38 -6.23 18.70 68.97
CA THR A 38 -7.54 18.09 68.61
C THR A 38 -8.79 18.94 68.26
N SER A 39 -9.48 18.61 67.15
CA SER A 39 -10.94 18.28 67.08
C SER A 39 -11.43 17.95 65.66
N SER A 40 -12.51 17.17 65.60
CA SER A 40 -13.02 16.26 64.57
C SER A 40 -14.38 16.67 63.95
N VAL A 41 -14.64 16.46 62.64
CA VAL A 41 -15.98 16.16 62.03
C VAL A 41 -15.88 15.78 60.51
N PRO A 42 -16.92 15.23 59.80
CA PRO A 42 -16.87 13.94 59.08
C PRO A 42 -16.97 13.99 57.53
N VAL A 43 -16.98 12.80 56.92
CA VAL A 43 -17.06 12.45 55.48
C VAL A 43 -18.24 13.10 54.74
N GLU A 44 -17.98 13.67 53.56
CA GLU A 44 -18.99 13.83 52.49
C GLU A 44 -18.41 13.36 51.15
N SER A 45 -19.05 12.34 50.58
CA SER A 45 -18.72 11.73 49.30
C SER A 45 -19.06 12.69 48.16
N ILE A 46 -18.05 13.29 47.53
CA ILE A 46 -18.24 13.96 46.24
C ILE A 46 -18.27 12.86 45.17
N VAL A 47 -19.50 12.51 44.76
CA VAL A 47 -19.77 11.76 43.54
C VAL A 47 -19.27 12.62 42.37
N ALA A 48 -18.21 12.18 41.70
CA ALA A 48 -17.82 12.73 40.41
C ALA A 48 -19.00 12.58 39.44
N PRO A 49 -19.42 13.62 38.70
CA PRO A 49 -20.52 13.49 37.76
C PRO A 49 -20.12 12.46 36.72
N SER A 50 -20.92 11.39 36.63
CA SER A 50 -20.78 10.36 35.60
C SER A 50 -20.76 11.05 34.25
N ALA A 51 -19.68 10.83 33.49
CA ALA A 51 -19.60 11.24 32.09
C ALA A 51 -20.78 10.60 31.35
N GLN A 52 -21.76 11.43 31.02
CA GLN A 52 -22.86 11.06 30.15
C GLN A 52 -22.25 10.65 28.80
N PRO A 53 -22.59 9.49 28.21
CA PRO A 53 -22.11 9.15 26.88
C PRO A 53 -22.63 10.21 25.91
N SER A 54 -21.72 11.03 25.39
CA SER A 54 -22.03 11.97 24.31
C SER A 54 -22.64 11.19 23.16
N PRO A 55 -23.77 11.64 22.57
CA PRO A 55 -24.30 11.03 21.36
C PRO A 55 -23.21 11.11 20.28
N THR A 56 -22.84 9.96 19.73
CA THR A 56 -21.90 9.86 18.61
C THR A 56 -22.39 10.78 17.50
N ALA A 57 -21.63 11.82 17.17
CA ALA A 57 -21.94 12.67 16.04
C ALA A 57 -22.06 11.77 14.80
N THR A 58 -23.25 11.71 14.21
CA THR A 58 -23.47 11.05 12.93
C THR A 58 -22.62 11.79 11.91
N SER A 59 -21.59 11.15 11.38
CA SER A 59 -20.80 11.71 10.29
C SER A 59 -21.69 12.02 9.09
N ASP A 60 -21.49 13.18 8.46
CA ASP A 60 -22.17 13.60 7.23
C ASP A 60 -22.05 12.52 6.13
N PHE A 61 -20.92 11.79 6.10
CA PHE A 61 -20.73 10.71 5.14
C PHE A 61 -21.51 9.43 5.47
N ALA A 62 -21.84 9.18 6.74
CA ALA A 62 -22.51 7.95 7.15
C ALA A 62 -23.95 7.87 6.58
N GLU A 63 -24.66 9.00 6.57
CA GLU A 63 -26.01 9.10 6.00
C GLU A 63 -25.98 8.90 4.49
N VAL A 64 -25.10 9.61 3.79
CA VAL A 64 -24.95 9.51 2.33
C VAL A 64 -24.53 8.10 1.91
N ALA A 65 -23.57 7.50 2.62
CA ALA A 65 -23.10 6.14 2.35
C ALA A 65 -24.21 5.08 2.50
N GLN A 66 -25.21 5.33 3.33
CA GLN A 66 -26.33 4.41 3.55
C GLN A 66 -27.13 4.14 2.26
N SER A 67 -27.25 5.15 1.39
CA SER A 67 -27.89 5.04 0.07
C SER A 67 -27.05 4.28 -0.97
N ILE A 68 -25.73 4.24 -0.77
CA ILE A 68 -24.73 3.72 -1.71
C ILE A 68 -24.39 2.27 -1.41
N ARG A 69 -24.38 1.89 -0.13
CA ARG A 69 -24.02 0.55 0.37
C ARG A 69 -24.69 -0.63 -0.36
N PRO A 70 -25.97 -0.57 -0.78
CA PRO A 70 -26.59 -1.68 -1.50
C PRO A 70 -25.89 -2.05 -2.82
N ALA A 71 -25.16 -1.12 -3.44
CA ALA A 71 -24.41 -1.36 -4.66
C ALA A 71 -22.97 -1.87 -4.43
N VAL A 72 -22.47 -1.85 -3.18
CA VAL A 72 -21.09 -2.23 -2.83
C VAL A 72 -21.04 -3.69 -2.38
N ILE A 73 -20.18 -4.47 -3.03
CA ILE A 73 -20.13 -5.93 -2.94
C ILE A 73 -18.77 -6.45 -2.46
N ILE A 74 -18.77 -7.67 -1.94
CA ILE A 74 -17.55 -8.47 -1.76
C ILE A 74 -17.39 -9.40 -2.96
N VAL A 75 -16.20 -9.39 -3.55
CA VAL A 75 -15.80 -10.30 -4.62
C VAL A 75 -14.88 -11.35 -4.02
N SER A 76 -15.24 -12.62 -4.13
CA SER A 76 -14.42 -13.76 -3.69
C SER A 76 -14.06 -14.62 -4.90
N VAL A 77 -12.77 -14.78 -5.13
CA VAL A 77 -12.22 -15.44 -6.32
C VAL A 77 -11.54 -16.73 -5.92
N PHE A 78 -11.80 -17.79 -6.68
CA PHE A 78 -11.35 -19.14 -6.40
C PHE A 78 -10.47 -19.68 -7.51
N ASP A 79 -9.46 -20.47 -7.12
CA ASP A 79 -8.58 -21.18 -8.04
C ASP A 79 -9.22 -22.45 -8.62
N GLU A 80 -8.47 -23.18 -9.46
CA GLU A 80 -8.93 -24.42 -10.10
C GLU A 80 -9.29 -25.54 -9.11
N THR A 81 -8.75 -25.47 -7.89
CA THR A 81 -9.04 -26.44 -6.81
C THR A 81 -10.24 -26.04 -5.96
N GLY A 82 -10.81 -24.85 -6.18
CA GLY A 82 -11.91 -24.29 -5.40
C GLY A 82 -11.47 -23.58 -4.12
N HIS A 83 -10.17 -23.36 -3.92
CA HIS A 83 -9.69 -22.58 -2.78
C HIS A 83 -9.79 -21.08 -3.06
N LEU A 84 -10.02 -20.30 -2.00
CA LEU A 84 -10.08 -18.84 -2.09
C LEU A 84 -8.68 -18.29 -2.43
N SER A 85 -8.54 -17.76 -3.64
CA SER A 85 -7.29 -17.16 -4.15
C SER A 85 -7.20 -15.67 -3.79
N ALA A 86 -8.31 -14.96 -3.93
CA ALA A 86 -8.37 -13.53 -3.65
C ALA A 86 -9.73 -13.10 -3.12
N ASN A 87 -9.75 -11.99 -2.37
CA ASN A 87 -10.94 -11.34 -1.87
C ASN A 87 -10.75 -9.83 -1.95
N GLY A 88 -11.79 -9.10 -2.33
CA GLY A 88 -11.73 -7.64 -2.37
C GLY A 88 -13.12 -7.02 -2.53
N HIS A 89 -13.13 -5.71 -2.69
CA HIS A 89 -14.36 -4.96 -2.92
C HIS A 89 -14.64 -4.75 -4.40
N GLY A 90 -15.90 -4.46 -4.68
CA GLY A 90 -16.33 -3.90 -5.94
C GLY A 90 -17.65 -3.19 -5.77
N PHE A 91 -18.13 -2.55 -6.83
CA PHE A 91 -19.45 -1.94 -6.84
C PHE A 91 -20.10 -2.03 -8.21
N PHE A 92 -21.41 -2.29 -8.22
CA PHE A 92 -22.18 -2.35 -9.45
C PHE A 92 -22.24 -0.97 -10.12
N VAL A 93 -22.07 -0.96 -11.43
CA VAL A 93 -22.16 0.23 -12.30
C VAL A 93 -23.29 0.12 -13.33
N SER A 94 -24.01 -0.99 -13.32
CA SER A 94 -25.19 -1.20 -14.15
C SER A 94 -26.16 -2.19 -13.49
N GLY A 95 -27.45 -2.01 -13.73
CA GLY A 95 -28.50 -2.90 -13.21
C GLY A 95 -28.42 -4.34 -13.75
N ASP A 96 -27.77 -4.55 -14.90
CA ASP A 96 -27.55 -5.89 -15.47
C ASP A 96 -26.33 -6.62 -14.89
N GLY A 97 -25.76 -6.14 -13.78
CA GLY A 97 -24.72 -6.84 -13.04
C GLY A 97 -23.29 -6.57 -13.51
N LYS A 98 -23.05 -5.51 -14.29
CA LYS A 98 -21.67 -5.03 -14.51
C LYS A 98 -21.16 -4.33 -13.26
N PHE A 99 -19.93 -4.63 -12.84
CA PHE A 99 -19.33 -4.03 -11.65
C PHE A 99 -17.83 -3.78 -11.83
N ILE A 100 -17.33 -2.75 -11.15
CA ILE A 100 -15.91 -2.42 -11.11
C ILE A 100 -15.28 -3.04 -9.87
N ALA A 101 -14.04 -3.52 -10.00
CA ALA A 101 -13.20 -3.96 -8.90
C ALA A 101 -11.72 -3.62 -9.18
N ASP A 102 -10.87 -3.76 -8.16
CA ASP A 102 -9.43 -3.79 -8.39
C ASP A 102 -9.04 -5.09 -9.09
N ARG A 103 -8.14 -5.01 -10.07
CA ARG A 103 -7.75 -6.16 -10.89
C ARG A 103 -6.98 -7.23 -10.09
N SER A 104 -6.40 -6.90 -8.94
CA SER A 104 -5.76 -7.88 -8.06
C SER A 104 -6.69 -9.02 -7.61
N VAL A 105 -8.02 -8.79 -7.59
CA VAL A 105 -8.99 -9.85 -7.28
C VAL A 105 -8.95 -10.98 -8.31
N MET A 106 -8.49 -10.73 -9.54
CA MET A 106 -8.41 -11.76 -10.58
C MET A 106 -7.16 -12.65 -10.47
N ALA A 107 -6.24 -12.37 -9.56
CA ALA A 107 -5.00 -13.12 -9.43
C ALA A 107 -5.25 -14.60 -9.07
N GLY A 108 -4.74 -15.53 -9.88
CA GLY A 108 -4.89 -16.98 -9.67
C GLY A 108 -6.32 -17.52 -9.81
N GLY A 109 -7.27 -16.67 -10.19
CA GLY A 109 -8.68 -16.99 -10.22
C GLY A 109 -9.14 -17.62 -11.53
N VAL A 110 -9.95 -18.68 -11.43
CA VAL A 110 -10.70 -19.24 -12.57
C VAL A 110 -12.20 -19.13 -12.41
N ASN A 111 -12.68 -18.85 -11.19
CA ASN A 111 -14.07 -18.62 -10.85
C ASN A 111 -14.19 -17.52 -9.80
N ALA A 112 -15.32 -16.82 -9.73
CA ALA A 112 -15.61 -15.95 -8.60
C ALA A 112 -17.10 -15.84 -8.30
N VAL A 113 -17.39 -15.36 -7.10
CA VAL A 113 -18.72 -14.96 -6.67
C VAL A 113 -18.71 -13.53 -6.16
N ALA A 114 -19.79 -12.80 -6.45
CA ALA A 114 -20.07 -11.47 -5.94
C ALA A 114 -21.18 -11.56 -4.90
N LYS A 115 -20.90 -11.10 -3.67
CA LYS A 115 -21.87 -11.09 -2.58
C LYS A 115 -22.33 -9.67 -2.28
N ALA A 116 -23.64 -9.44 -2.37
CA ALA A 116 -24.26 -8.14 -2.14
C ALA A 116 -24.76 -7.95 -0.71
N ALA A 117 -25.02 -6.69 -0.34
CA ALA A 117 -25.41 -6.29 1.01
C ALA A 117 -26.66 -6.99 1.55
N ASP A 118 -27.58 -7.38 0.67
CA ASP A 118 -28.80 -8.13 0.99
C ASP A 118 -28.55 -9.64 1.22
N GLY A 119 -27.29 -10.09 1.07
CA GLY A 119 -26.87 -11.48 1.19
C GLY A 119 -26.96 -12.26 -0.11
N ALA A 120 -27.45 -11.68 -1.20
CA ALA A 120 -27.49 -12.35 -2.51
C ALA A 120 -26.07 -12.65 -3.00
N ILE A 121 -25.91 -13.83 -3.62
CA ILE A 121 -24.65 -14.31 -4.18
C ILE A 121 -24.85 -14.53 -5.67
N TYR A 122 -24.00 -13.91 -6.47
CA TYR A 122 -24.02 -14.01 -7.92
C TYR A 122 -22.73 -14.67 -8.41
N ASN A 123 -22.84 -15.60 -9.36
CA ASN A 123 -21.68 -16.06 -10.10
C ASN A 123 -21.12 -14.90 -10.93
N VAL A 124 -19.80 -14.82 -11.04
CA VAL A 124 -19.12 -13.84 -11.87
C VAL A 124 -18.65 -14.54 -13.13
N SER A 125 -19.25 -14.19 -14.26
CA SER A 125 -18.96 -14.81 -15.57
C SER A 125 -17.56 -14.42 -16.09
N GLY A 126 -16.96 -13.35 -15.57
CA GLY A 126 -15.56 -12.99 -15.83
C GLY A 126 -15.38 -11.51 -16.17
N ALA A 127 -14.21 -11.17 -16.71
CA ALA A 127 -13.87 -9.80 -17.12
C ALA A 127 -14.44 -9.46 -18.49
N LEU A 128 -15.06 -8.29 -18.58
CA LEU A 128 -15.52 -7.65 -19.81
C LEU A 128 -14.45 -6.71 -20.38
N ALA A 129 -13.78 -5.96 -19.49
CA ALA A 129 -12.71 -5.05 -19.85
C ALA A 129 -11.73 -4.93 -18.68
N GLN A 130 -10.48 -4.59 -18.98
CA GLN A 130 -9.42 -4.43 -17.99
C GLN A 130 -8.57 -3.21 -18.33
N THR A 131 -8.05 -2.53 -17.33
CA THR A 131 -6.98 -1.55 -17.53
C THR A 131 -5.81 -1.84 -16.61
N PRO A 132 -4.85 -2.67 -17.07
CA PRO A 132 -3.71 -3.12 -16.27
C PRO A 132 -2.93 -1.99 -15.60
N ALA A 133 -2.74 -0.87 -16.32
CA ALA A 133 -1.98 0.27 -15.81
C ALA A 133 -2.65 0.92 -14.59
N GLN A 134 -3.97 1.06 -14.59
CA GLN A 134 -4.74 1.58 -13.44
C GLN A 134 -5.14 0.50 -12.44
N ASN A 135 -4.77 -0.76 -12.70
CA ASN A 135 -5.12 -1.93 -11.88
C ASN A 135 -6.63 -2.04 -11.59
N LEU A 136 -7.47 -1.73 -12.60
CA LEU A 136 -8.93 -1.85 -12.52
C LEU A 136 -9.46 -2.88 -13.53
N VAL A 137 -10.59 -3.49 -13.17
CA VAL A 137 -11.32 -4.44 -14.03
C VAL A 137 -12.83 -4.14 -13.99
N LEU A 138 -13.48 -4.30 -15.13
CA LEU A 138 -14.93 -4.38 -15.26
C LEU A 138 -15.33 -5.85 -15.41
N LEU A 139 -16.09 -6.36 -14.45
CA LEU A 139 -16.54 -7.74 -14.35
C LEU A 139 -18.06 -7.83 -14.59
N LYS A 140 -18.53 -9.03 -14.95
CA LYS A 140 -19.96 -9.34 -15.11
C LYS A 140 -20.40 -10.35 -14.05
N ALA A 141 -21.43 -9.99 -13.29
CA ALA A 141 -22.17 -10.91 -12.43
C ALA A 141 -23.46 -11.40 -13.12
N ASP A 142 -23.83 -12.65 -12.88
CA ASP A 142 -25.04 -13.28 -13.43
C ASP A 142 -26.25 -12.93 -12.57
N THR A 143 -26.76 -11.71 -12.74
CA THR A 143 -27.89 -11.17 -11.98
C THR A 143 -29.22 -11.54 -12.64
N THR A 144 -30.16 -12.10 -11.86
CA THR A 144 -31.51 -12.44 -12.34
C THR A 144 -32.51 -11.30 -12.18
N ARG A 145 -32.19 -10.32 -11.33
CA ARG A 145 -32.94 -9.07 -11.12
C ARG A 145 -32.01 -7.89 -11.31
N ALA A 146 -32.58 -6.71 -11.51
CA ALA A 146 -31.81 -5.48 -11.58
C ALA A 146 -31.09 -5.23 -10.25
N SER A 147 -29.76 -5.10 -10.28
CA SER A 147 -28.95 -4.77 -9.10
C SER A 147 -28.97 -3.27 -8.82
N PRO A 148 -28.94 -2.82 -7.56
CA PRO A 148 -28.59 -1.45 -7.22
C PRO A 148 -27.20 -1.12 -7.78
N PHE A 149 -27.03 0.03 -8.41
CA PHE A 149 -25.77 0.42 -9.04
C PHE A 149 -25.47 1.91 -8.84
N LEU A 150 -24.21 2.26 -8.97
CA LEU A 150 -23.71 3.63 -8.87
C LEU A 150 -23.28 4.13 -10.24
N ALA A 151 -23.46 5.42 -10.49
CA ALA A 151 -22.91 6.09 -11.66
C ALA A 151 -21.56 6.74 -11.29
N PRO A 152 -20.42 6.25 -11.80
CA PRO A 152 -19.14 6.91 -11.63
C PRO A 152 -19.16 8.29 -12.29
N SER A 153 -18.69 9.32 -11.59
CA SER A 153 -18.63 10.67 -12.16
C SER A 153 -17.60 10.76 -13.28
N ALA A 154 -17.99 11.41 -14.38
CA ALA A 154 -17.12 11.64 -15.53
C ALA A 154 -16.15 12.82 -15.33
N THR A 155 -16.47 13.75 -14.44
CA THR A 155 -15.76 15.03 -14.31
C THR A 155 -15.39 15.41 -12.88
N ALA A 156 -16.11 14.91 -11.88
CA ALA A 156 -15.83 15.27 -10.49
C ALA A 156 -14.56 14.58 -10.00
N LEU A 157 -13.72 15.34 -9.31
CA LEU A 157 -12.46 14.90 -8.76
C LEU A 157 -12.40 15.25 -7.25
N PRO A 158 -11.63 14.50 -6.45
CA PRO A 158 -11.33 14.89 -5.09
C PRO A 158 -10.56 16.21 -5.00
N ASP A 159 -10.99 17.09 -4.09
CA ASP A 159 -10.28 18.33 -3.78
C ASP A 159 -9.08 18.06 -2.88
N ILE A 160 -7.91 18.64 -3.19
CA ILE A 160 -6.72 18.51 -2.33
C ILE A 160 -6.98 19.21 -0.99
N GLY A 161 -6.72 18.51 0.11
CA GLY A 161 -7.06 18.95 1.46
C GLY A 161 -8.52 18.73 1.85
N GLY A 162 -9.39 18.39 0.89
CA GLY A 162 -10.77 18.01 1.12
C GLY A 162 -10.89 16.61 1.73
N THR A 163 -12.06 16.34 2.31
CA THR A 163 -12.42 15.02 2.84
C THR A 163 -13.27 14.25 1.84
N VAL A 164 -13.06 12.94 1.82
CA VAL A 164 -13.82 11.96 1.03
C VAL A 164 -14.17 10.79 1.91
N ALA A 165 -15.13 9.97 1.47
CA ALA A 165 -15.43 8.70 2.11
C ALA A 165 -15.16 7.52 1.19
N VAL A 166 -14.43 6.53 1.67
CA VAL A 166 -14.34 5.20 1.07
C VAL A 166 -15.48 4.36 1.63
N VAL A 167 -16.37 3.87 0.76
CA VAL A 167 -17.52 3.05 1.17
C VAL A 167 -17.20 1.59 0.97
N LEU A 168 -17.05 0.86 2.08
CA LEU A 168 -16.76 -0.57 2.08
C LEU A 168 -18.05 -1.38 2.03
N SER A 169 -17.94 -2.65 1.63
CA SER A 169 -19.10 -3.53 1.64
C SER A 169 -19.54 -3.77 3.09
N PRO A 170 -20.86 -3.75 3.39
CA PRO A 170 -21.34 -4.03 4.74
C PRO A 170 -21.09 -5.46 5.22
N LEU A 171 -20.61 -6.33 4.32
CA LEU A 171 -20.25 -7.71 4.61
C LEU A 171 -18.78 -7.85 5.04
N GLU A 172 -17.98 -6.80 4.90
CA GLU A 172 -16.62 -6.80 5.42
C GLU A 172 -16.66 -6.86 6.95
N ARG A 173 -15.80 -7.70 7.55
CA ARG A 173 -15.62 -7.74 9.00
C ARG A 173 -14.72 -6.60 9.47
N ALA A 174 -15.11 -5.37 9.16
CA ALA A 174 -14.43 -4.16 9.58
C ALA A 174 -15.22 -3.47 10.70
N ASN A 175 -14.52 -2.72 11.56
CA ASN A 175 -15.16 -1.95 12.63
C ASN A 175 -15.99 -0.78 12.09
N SER A 176 -15.67 -0.30 10.89
CA SER A 176 -16.42 0.71 10.15
C SER A 176 -16.54 0.31 8.69
N VAL A 177 -17.71 0.58 8.09
CA VAL A 177 -18.00 0.37 6.66
C VAL A 177 -17.77 1.65 5.85
N VAL A 178 -17.43 2.75 6.51
CA VAL A 178 -17.07 4.04 5.90
C VAL A 178 -15.74 4.48 6.48
N LEU A 179 -14.77 4.74 5.61
CA LEU A 179 -13.49 5.34 5.98
C LEU A 179 -13.48 6.78 5.51
N GLU A 180 -13.45 7.73 6.44
CA GLU A 180 -13.30 9.15 6.12
C GLU A 180 -11.83 9.51 6.01
N GLU A 181 -11.46 10.03 4.84
CA GLU A 181 -10.08 10.19 4.45
C GLU A 181 -9.86 11.62 3.93
N LYS A 182 -8.70 12.19 4.24
CA LYS A 182 -8.31 13.49 3.69
C LYS A 182 -7.43 13.30 2.47
N ILE A 183 -7.74 13.97 1.37
CA ILE A 183 -6.90 13.95 0.18
C ILE A 183 -5.62 14.73 0.45
N SER A 184 -4.48 14.04 0.46
CA SER A 184 -3.17 14.63 0.77
C SER A 184 -2.47 15.19 -0.47
N GLY A 185 -2.73 14.63 -1.65
CA GLY A 185 -2.11 15.08 -2.88
C GLY A 185 -2.74 14.50 -4.14
N ARG A 186 -2.48 15.18 -5.27
CA ARG A 186 -2.83 14.75 -6.61
C ARG A 186 -1.56 14.55 -7.42
N PHE A 187 -1.47 13.42 -8.10
CA PHE A 187 -0.30 13.01 -8.84
C PHE A 187 -0.69 12.44 -10.20
N SER A 188 0.29 12.26 -11.07
CA SER A 188 0.09 11.62 -12.37
C SER A 188 1.28 10.74 -12.69
N ASP A 189 1.01 9.56 -13.24
CA ASP A 189 2.01 8.63 -13.77
C ASP A 189 1.60 8.16 -15.16
N GLU A 190 2.32 7.18 -15.74
CA GLU A 190 1.94 6.57 -17.02
C GLU A 190 0.54 5.93 -17.00
N ALA A 191 0.04 5.58 -15.80
CA ALA A 191 -1.31 5.09 -15.61
C ALA A 191 -2.34 6.23 -15.41
N GLY A 192 -1.95 7.49 -15.60
CA GLY A 192 -2.84 8.64 -15.47
C GLY A 192 -2.89 9.19 -14.05
N GLU A 193 -3.93 9.98 -13.78
CA GLU A 193 -4.07 10.67 -12.51
C GLU A 193 -4.39 9.71 -11.35
N TRP A 194 -3.92 10.06 -10.16
CA TRP A 194 -4.27 9.40 -8.91
C TRP A 194 -4.13 10.36 -7.73
N PHE A 195 -4.81 10.02 -6.65
CA PHE A 195 -4.84 10.80 -5.42
C PHE A 195 -4.33 9.96 -4.26
N ASP A 196 -3.58 10.62 -3.40
CA ASP A 196 -3.16 10.06 -2.12
C ASP A 196 -4.10 10.52 -1.01
N ALA A 197 -4.23 9.69 0.01
CA ALA A 197 -5.11 9.92 1.13
C ALA A 197 -4.36 9.79 2.45
N THR A 198 -4.83 10.50 3.47
CA THR A 198 -4.32 10.40 4.82
C THR A 198 -5.49 10.24 5.80
N PRO A 199 -5.50 9.19 6.65
CA PRO A 199 -4.51 8.10 6.75
C PRO A 199 -4.32 7.22 5.49
N ALA A 200 -3.29 6.37 5.50
CA ALA A 200 -3.01 5.49 4.39
C ALA A 200 -4.11 4.43 4.23
N LEU A 201 -4.61 4.27 3.00
CA LEU A 201 -5.71 3.34 2.71
C LEU A 201 -5.31 1.88 2.94
N PRO A 202 -6.12 1.09 3.65
CA PRO A 202 -5.87 -0.33 3.86
C PRO A 202 -6.04 -1.10 2.55
N LYS A 203 -5.23 -2.14 2.33
CA LYS A 203 -5.29 -2.96 1.10
C LYS A 203 -6.65 -3.63 0.89
N THR A 204 -7.35 -3.95 1.96
CA THR A 204 -8.67 -4.60 1.89
C THR A 204 -9.72 -3.70 1.26
N SER A 205 -9.52 -2.38 1.27
CA SER A 205 -10.42 -1.42 0.63
C SER A 205 -10.29 -1.35 -0.89
N ALA A 206 -9.34 -2.07 -1.51
CA ALA A 206 -9.15 -2.07 -2.96
C ALA A 206 -10.44 -2.49 -3.69
N GLY A 207 -10.81 -1.68 -4.69
CA GLY A 207 -12.05 -1.81 -5.46
C GLY A 207 -13.25 -1.07 -4.88
N ALA A 208 -13.14 -0.49 -3.68
CA ALA A 208 -14.22 0.31 -3.09
C ALA A 208 -14.44 1.65 -3.83
N PRO A 209 -15.70 2.12 -3.93
CA PRO A 209 -15.97 3.46 -4.41
C PRO A 209 -15.57 4.52 -3.37
N VAL A 210 -15.13 5.66 -3.88
CA VAL A 210 -14.83 6.86 -3.10
C VAL A 210 -15.83 7.95 -3.46
N ILE A 211 -16.45 8.55 -2.45
CA ILE A 211 -17.54 9.51 -2.61
C ILE A 211 -17.18 10.89 -2.02
N ASN A 212 -17.80 11.93 -2.56
CA ASN A 212 -17.83 13.25 -1.93
C ASN A 212 -19.03 13.41 -0.99
N HIS A 213 -19.13 14.57 -0.33
CA HIS A 213 -20.23 14.92 0.57
C HIS A 213 -21.62 14.92 -0.08
N ARG A 214 -21.70 14.93 -1.42
CA ARG A 214 -22.96 14.85 -2.18
C ARG A 214 -23.35 13.40 -2.53
N GLY A 215 -22.50 12.43 -2.22
CA GLY A 215 -22.69 11.03 -2.59
C GLY A 215 -22.32 10.69 -4.03
N GLU A 216 -21.67 11.60 -4.75
CA GLU A 216 -21.17 11.32 -6.09
C GLU A 216 -19.92 10.44 -5.99
N VAL A 217 -19.85 9.36 -6.78
CA VAL A 217 -18.66 8.53 -6.88
C VAL A 217 -17.61 9.29 -7.69
N ILE A 218 -16.57 9.77 -7.00
CA ILE A 218 -15.49 10.59 -7.58
C ILE A 218 -14.17 9.83 -7.72
N GLY A 219 -14.07 8.65 -7.09
CA GLY A 219 -12.89 7.81 -7.21
C GLY A 219 -13.15 6.34 -6.93
N ILE A 220 -12.12 5.55 -7.17
CA ILE A 220 -12.09 4.11 -6.94
C ILE A 220 -10.76 3.80 -6.26
N VAL A 221 -10.80 3.10 -5.13
CA VAL A 221 -9.57 2.66 -4.47
C VAL A 221 -8.92 1.58 -5.33
N SER A 222 -7.64 1.74 -5.64
CA SER A 222 -6.86 0.77 -6.38
C SER A 222 -5.49 0.52 -5.76
N PHE A 223 -5.09 -0.74 -5.76
CA PHE A 223 -3.79 -1.20 -5.29
C PHE A 223 -2.68 -0.85 -6.30
N ARG A 224 -1.60 -0.24 -5.83
CA ARG A 224 -0.37 -0.01 -6.61
C ARG A 224 0.68 -1.05 -6.23
N ALA A 225 0.87 -2.02 -7.12
CA ALA A 225 1.83 -3.10 -6.92
C ALA A 225 3.27 -2.61 -6.67
N GLY A 226 3.68 -1.49 -7.28
CA GLY A 226 5.05 -0.97 -7.18
C GLY A 226 5.46 -0.43 -5.81
N ASN A 227 4.51 -0.03 -4.95
CA ASN A 227 4.78 0.48 -3.60
C ASN A 227 3.95 -0.21 -2.51
N ASN A 228 3.20 -1.26 -2.87
CA ASN A 228 2.37 -2.05 -1.97
C ASN A 228 1.35 -1.21 -1.17
N SER A 229 0.86 -0.11 -1.75
CA SER A 229 -0.10 0.81 -1.15
C SER A 229 -1.37 0.93 -1.98
N CYS A 230 -2.47 1.36 -1.37
CA CYS A 230 -3.66 1.76 -2.10
C CYS A 230 -3.60 3.25 -2.44
N THR A 231 -4.24 3.62 -3.54
CA THR A 231 -4.40 5.00 -4.04
C THR A 231 -5.82 5.17 -4.56
N ILE A 232 -6.26 6.40 -4.78
CA ILE A 232 -7.58 6.67 -5.36
C ILE A 232 -7.41 7.04 -6.83
N ARG A 233 -8.02 6.27 -7.72
CA ARG A 233 -8.11 6.59 -9.16
C ARG A 233 -9.39 7.38 -9.44
N PRO A 234 -9.40 8.37 -10.36
CA PRO A 234 -10.61 9.08 -10.74
C PRO A 234 -11.74 8.14 -11.18
N ALA A 235 -12.99 8.47 -10.80
CA ALA A 235 -14.16 7.71 -11.23
C ALA A 235 -14.35 7.67 -12.76
N ALA A 236 -13.83 8.67 -13.47
CA ALA A 236 -13.83 8.71 -14.94
C ALA A 236 -13.16 7.49 -15.59
N THR A 237 -12.21 6.82 -14.91
CA THR A 237 -11.58 5.58 -15.37
C THR A 237 -12.58 4.42 -15.48
N ALA A 238 -13.66 4.40 -14.68
CA ALA A 238 -14.73 3.42 -14.89
C ALA A 238 -15.52 3.70 -16.18
N GLY A 239 -15.69 4.97 -16.55
CA GLY A 239 -16.31 5.37 -17.81
C GLY A 239 -15.53 4.87 -19.03
N THR A 240 -14.19 4.96 -18.99
CA THR A 240 -13.34 4.43 -20.08
C THR A 240 -13.41 2.91 -20.18
N LEU A 241 -13.43 2.19 -19.05
CA LEU A 241 -13.65 0.74 -19.01
C LEU A 241 -15.01 0.34 -19.58
N LEU A 242 -16.08 1.06 -19.23
CA LEU A 242 -17.42 0.80 -19.74
C LEU A 242 -17.50 1.03 -21.26
N ALA A 243 -16.86 2.08 -21.76
CA ALA A 243 -16.82 2.39 -23.19
C ALA A 243 -16.05 1.36 -24.03
N GLN A 244 -15.16 0.56 -23.42
CA GLN A 244 -14.44 -0.52 -24.10
C GLN A 244 -15.30 -1.76 -24.36
N VAL A 245 -16.45 -1.89 -23.70
CA VAL A 245 -17.31 -3.08 -23.84
C VAL A 245 -18.22 -2.93 -25.05
N SER A 246 -17.93 -3.68 -26.12
CA SER A 246 -18.87 -3.84 -27.23
C SER A 246 -20.01 -4.80 -26.88
N SER A 247 -21.13 -4.72 -27.59
CA SER A 247 -22.34 -5.52 -27.33
C SER A 247 -22.14 -7.04 -27.47
N ASN A 248 -21.06 -7.49 -28.10
CA ASN A 248 -20.71 -8.89 -28.33
C ASN A 248 -19.55 -9.40 -27.46
N VAL A 249 -19.08 -8.64 -26.47
CA VAL A 249 -18.04 -9.11 -25.54
C VAL A 249 -18.59 -10.24 -24.68
N VAL A 250 -17.88 -11.37 -24.67
CA VAL A 250 -18.10 -12.47 -23.73
C VAL A 250 -17.19 -12.28 -22.53
N ALA A 251 -17.76 -12.27 -21.33
CA ALA A 251 -16.99 -12.21 -20.10
C ALA A 251 -16.11 -13.46 -19.97
N THR A 252 -14.83 -13.27 -19.62
CA THR A 252 -13.89 -14.39 -19.50
C THR A 252 -12.99 -14.27 -18.27
N TRP A 253 -12.70 -15.41 -17.66
CA TRP A 253 -11.59 -15.56 -16.74
C TRP A 253 -10.33 -15.79 -17.57
N GLN A 254 -9.65 -14.70 -17.96
CA GLN A 254 -8.31 -14.83 -18.51
C GLN A 254 -7.39 -15.30 -17.38
N THR A 255 -7.09 -16.60 -17.35
CA THR A 255 -6.03 -17.16 -16.51
C THR A 255 -4.76 -16.36 -16.77
N LEU A 256 -4.25 -15.67 -15.75
CA LEU A 256 -2.84 -15.31 -15.67
C LEU A 256 -2.06 -16.63 -15.66
N ARG A 257 -1.87 -17.25 -16.83
CA ARG A 257 -0.97 -18.39 -16.98
C ARG A 257 0.43 -17.84 -16.79
N THR A 258 0.97 -17.97 -15.59
CA THR A 258 2.42 -18.05 -15.40
C THR A 258 2.87 -19.28 -16.21
N PRO A 259 3.69 -19.13 -17.27
CA PRO A 259 4.24 -20.30 -17.93
C PRO A 259 5.14 -21.03 -16.94
N THR A 260 4.72 -22.24 -16.56
CA THR A 260 5.48 -23.21 -15.78
C THR A 260 6.90 -23.33 -16.31
N ALA A 261 7.86 -23.15 -15.42
CA ALA A 261 9.28 -23.35 -15.68
C ALA A 261 9.54 -24.76 -16.24
N SER A 262 10.39 -24.86 -17.26
CA SER A 262 11.14 -26.08 -17.55
C SER A 262 12.64 -25.79 -17.54
N PRO A 263 13.45 -26.70 -16.98
CA PRO A 263 14.82 -26.45 -16.59
C PRO A 263 15.76 -26.67 -17.77
N THR A 264 16.73 -25.78 -17.99
CA THR A 264 18.06 -26.14 -18.51
C THR A 264 19.01 -24.96 -18.29
N ALA A 265 20.14 -25.27 -17.68
CA ALA A 265 21.21 -24.36 -17.32
C ALA A 265 21.82 -23.63 -18.54
N THR A 266 22.35 -22.42 -18.33
CA THR A 266 23.80 -22.13 -18.47
C THR A 266 24.08 -20.62 -18.64
N ARG A 267 24.92 -20.11 -17.73
CA ARG A 267 25.79 -18.91 -17.73
C ARG A 267 25.28 -17.56 -17.20
N SER A 268 25.89 -17.21 -16.07
CA SER A 268 25.91 -15.94 -15.34
C SER A 268 26.49 -14.76 -16.13
N PRO A 269 26.03 -13.53 -15.83
CA PRO A 269 26.84 -12.32 -15.98
C PRO A 269 27.36 -11.78 -14.63
N THR A 270 28.55 -11.18 -14.70
CA THR A 270 29.43 -10.73 -13.62
C THR A 270 28.99 -9.39 -12.99
N PRO A 271 29.17 -9.15 -11.66
CA PRO A 271 28.68 -7.95 -10.99
C PRO A 271 29.54 -6.71 -11.27
N ALA A 272 28.89 -5.58 -11.55
CA ALA A 272 29.48 -4.27 -11.28
C ALA A 272 29.38 -4.01 -9.77
N LYS A 273 30.53 -4.11 -9.09
CA LYS A 273 30.81 -3.82 -7.67
C LYS A 273 29.66 -3.18 -6.87
N ILE A 274 28.94 -4.02 -6.13
CA ILE A 274 28.13 -3.61 -4.98
C ILE A 274 29.11 -3.05 -3.92
N PRO A 275 28.95 -1.81 -3.43
CA PRO A 275 29.81 -1.29 -2.37
C PRO A 275 29.50 -2.02 -1.05
N LEU A 276 30.23 -3.10 -0.79
CA LEU A 276 30.22 -3.84 0.48
C LEU A 276 31.05 -3.07 1.52
N ARG A 277 30.48 -2.02 2.14
CA ARG A 277 30.98 -1.53 3.43
C ARG A 277 30.01 -1.95 4.53
N GLY A 278 30.42 -2.91 5.35
CA GLY A 278 29.70 -3.39 6.54
C GLY A 278 28.66 -4.49 6.26
N SER A 279 28.95 -5.41 5.34
CA SER A 279 27.98 -6.36 4.77
C SER A 279 27.42 -7.36 5.78
N LYS A 280 26.27 -7.03 6.35
CA LYS A 280 25.37 -7.93 7.10
C LYS A 280 24.60 -8.87 6.17
N LEU A 281 25.03 -9.12 4.93
CA LEU A 281 24.27 -9.89 3.93
C LEU A 281 24.74 -11.36 3.89
N ILE A 282 23.83 -12.31 4.15
CA ILE A 282 24.10 -13.76 4.13
C ILE A 282 23.84 -14.34 2.74
N TYR A 283 22.81 -13.86 2.05
CA TYR A 283 22.41 -14.38 0.74
C TYR A 283 21.96 -13.23 -0.15
N ALA A 284 22.61 -13.06 -1.30
CA ALA A 284 22.33 -11.94 -2.21
C ALA A 284 22.39 -12.44 -3.66
N PRO A 285 21.38 -13.19 -4.13
CA PRO A 285 21.32 -13.63 -5.51
C PRO A 285 21.20 -12.42 -6.44
N VAL A 286 21.94 -12.48 -7.55
CA VAL A 286 21.91 -11.42 -8.57
C VAL A 286 20.61 -11.48 -9.37
N PRO A 287 20.02 -10.32 -9.74
CA PRO A 287 18.87 -10.27 -10.64
C PRO A 287 19.10 -11.01 -11.95
N ARG A 288 18.20 -11.95 -12.26
CA ARG A 288 18.24 -12.69 -13.52
C ARG A 288 17.68 -11.81 -14.63
N TYR A 289 18.38 -11.72 -15.75
CA TYR A 289 17.90 -10.97 -16.92
C TYR A 289 16.65 -11.65 -17.50
N PRO A 290 15.53 -10.93 -17.69
CA PRO A 290 14.27 -11.55 -18.10
C PRO A 290 14.30 -11.93 -19.60
N VAL A 291 13.75 -13.10 -19.94
CA VAL A 291 13.87 -13.71 -21.28
C VAL A 291 13.10 -12.95 -22.36
N ASN A 292 11.99 -12.31 -22.01
CA ASN A 292 11.17 -11.48 -22.89
C ASN A 292 11.93 -10.25 -23.42
N ALA A 293 12.85 -9.67 -22.62
CA ALA A 293 13.69 -8.55 -23.02
C ALA A 293 14.81 -8.95 -24.01
N LYS A 294 15.12 -10.25 -24.16
CA LYS A 294 16.06 -10.75 -25.18
C LYS A 294 15.43 -10.93 -26.56
N GLN A 295 14.11 -11.09 -26.63
CA GLN A 295 13.40 -11.42 -27.88
C GLN A 295 13.23 -10.20 -28.81
N LEU A 296 13.28 -8.98 -28.27
CA LEU A 296 13.12 -7.71 -28.98
C LEU A 296 14.46 -7.16 -29.52
N GLY A 297 15.19 -7.94 -30.34
CA GLY A 297 16.17 -7.43 -31.33
C GLY A 297 17.32 -6.49 -30.90
N GLY A 298 17.48 -6.17 -29.62
CA GLY A 298 18.51 -5.29 -29.08
C GLY A 298 18.39 -5.28 -27.57
N GLY A 299 19.34 -5.91 -26.88
CA GLY A 299 19.27 -6.13 -25.43
C GLY A 299 18.95 -4.84 -24.68
N VAL A 300 17.81 -4.82 -24.00
CA VAL A 300 17.37 -3.67 -23.21
C VAL A 300 18.35 -3.49 -22.05
N GLN A 301 19.03 -2.35 -22.04
CA GLN A 301 19.92 -1.95 -20.95
C GLN A 301 19.20 -0.95 -20.07
N GLY A 302 19.42 -1.04 -18.76
CA GLY A 302 18.74 -0.19 -17.80
C GLY A 302 19.51 -0.14 -16.49
N SER A 303 19.55 1.05 -15.88
CA SER A 303 20.16 1.25 -14.55
C SER A 303 19.12 1.80 -13.59
N GLY A 304 18.87 1.06 -12.52
CA GLY A 304 17.92 1.42 -11.47
C GLY A 304 18.59 1.47 -10.10
N SER A 305 17.86 1.99 -9.12
CA SER A 305 18.27 1.99 -7.73
C SER A 305 17.11 1.55 -6.87
N PHE A 306 17.36 0.58 -6.01
CA PHE A 306 16.34 -0.11 -5.24
C PHE A 306 16.71 -0.09 -3.77
N ARG A 307 15.75 0.17 -2.90
CA ARG A 307 15.92 0.13 -1.45
C ARG A 307 15.31 -1.17 -0.92
N VAL A 308 16.12 -2.02 -0.33
CA VAL A 308 15.68 -3.24 0.34
C VAL A 308 15.56 -2.96 1.83
N LEU A 309 14.44 -3.35 2.44
CA LEU A 309 14.22 -3.32 3.88
C LEU A 309 14.30 -4.74 4.42
N PHE A 310 15.19 -4.96 5.39
CA PHE A 310 15.34 -6.22 6.10
C PHE A 310 14.66 -6.14 7.46
N ASP A 311 13.89 -7.18 7.79
CA ASP A 311 13.30 -7.31 9.12
C ASP A 311 14.32 -7.82 10.16
N ALA A 312 13.85 -7.98 11.40
CA ALA A 312 14.71 -8.43 12.49
C ALA A 312 15.22 -9.87 12.33
N THR A 313 14.56 -10.68 11.49
CA THR A 313 14.96 -12.05 11.17
C THR A 313 15.95 -12.12 10.02
N GLY A 314 16.21 -10.99 9.35
CA GLY A 314 17.12 -10.87 8.23
C GLY A 314 16.47 -11.17 6.88
N HIS A 315 15.13 -11.19 6.79
CA HIS A 315 14.41 -11.34 5.53
C HIS A 315 14.16 -10.00 4.86
N ALA A 316 14.34 -9.93 3.53
CA ALA A 316 13.88 -8.80 2.75
C ALA A 316 12.33 -8.77 2.76
N VAL A 317 11.76 -7.83 3.52
CA VAL A 317 10.30 -7.67 3.69
C VAL A 317 9.69 -6.64 2.76
N ALA A 318 10.51 -5.73 2.23
CA ALA A 318 10.08 -4.76 1.24
C ALA A 318 11.23 -4.37 0.32
N VAL A 319 10.92 -4.20 -0.96
CA VAL A 319 11.82 -3.61 -1.94
C VAL A 319 11.12 -2.41 -2.56
N GLN A 320 11.69 -1.23 -2.40
CA GLN A 320 11.18 0.02 -2.97
C GLN A 320 12.04 0.42 -4.17
N THR A 321 11.42 0.72 -5.30
CA THR A 321 12.12 1.27 -6.45
C THR A 321 12.32 2.77 -6.26
N LEU A 322 13.55 3.20 -5.98
CA LEU A 322 13.90 4.62 -5.89
C LEU A 322 14.07 5.23 -7.29
N ARG A 323 14.65 4.45 -8.21
CA ARG A 323 14.84 4.82 -9.60
C ARG A 323 14.60 3.59 -10.49
N SER A 324 13.61 3.68 -11.36
CA SER A 324 13.34 2.64 -12.36
C SER A 324 14.53 2.49 -13.32
N THR A 325 14.73 1.27 -13.80
CA THR A 325 15.67 0.93 -14.88
C THR A 325 15.22 1.45 -16.26
N GLY A 326 14.01 2.01 -16.36
CA GLY A 326 13.40 2.45 -17.62
C GLY A 326 12.66 1.34 -18.36
N ASN A 327 12.57 0.14 -17.78
CA ASN A 327 11.82 -0.97 -18.34
C ASN A 327 11.17 -1.80 -17.22
N SER A 328 9.85 -2.03 -17.33
CA SER A 328 9.08 -2.73 -16.30
C SER A 328 9.53 -4.18 -16.08
N SER A 329 9.97 -4.88 -17.13
CA SER A 329 10.48 -6.26 -17.01
C SER A 329 11.84 -6.31 -16.29
N LEU A 330 12.70 -5.30 -16.50
CA LEU A 330 13.98 -5.20 -15.79
C LEU A 330 13.78 -4.80 -14.32
N ASP A 331 12.80 -3.94 -14.04
CA ASP A 331 12.42 -3.56 -12.67
C ASP A 331 11.84 -4.75 -11.91
N GLU A 332 10.94 -5.51 -12.52
CA GLU A 332 10.35 -6.71 -11.93
C GLU A 332 11.43 -7.77 -11.62
N ALA A 333 12.36 -7.99 -12.55
CA ALA A 333 13.49 -8.88 -12.34
C ALA A 333 14.42 -8.44 -11.20
N ALA A 334 14.67 -7.14 -11.08
CA ALA A 334 15.45 -6.56 -9.98
C ALA A 334 14.72 -6.73 -8.63
N VAL A 335 13.44 -6.39 -8.57
CA VAL A 335 12.62 -6.49 -7.35
C VAL A 335 12.50 -7.93 -6.90
N SER A 336 12.20 -8.86 -7.82
CA SER A 336 12.08 -10.30 -7.51
C SER A 336 13.35 -10.85 -6.88
N ALA A 337 14.52 -10.56 -7.47
CA ALA A 337 15.78 -11.05 -6.93
C ALA A 337 16.17 -10.38 -5.60
N LEU A 338 15.88 -9.08 -5.43
CA LEU A 338 16.14 -8.39 -4.17
C LEU A 338 15.25 -8.89 -3.03
N HIS A 339 14.06 -9.41 -3.33
CA HIS A 339 13.17 -10.02 -2.34
C HIS A 339 13.71 -11.36 -1.82
N GLU A 340 14.59 -12.02 -2.58
CA GLU A 340 15.28 -13.23 -2.14
C GLU A 340 16.47 -12.93 -1.23
N TRP A 341 16.90 -11.66 -1.10
CA TRP A 341 18.06 -11.32 -0.29
C TRP A 341 17.82 -11.62 1.19
N ARG A 342 18.88 -12.04 1.87
CA ARG A 342 18.90 -12.27 3.32
C ARG A 342 20.07 -11.58 3.97
N SER A 343 19.82 -11.00 5.13
CA SER A 343 20.82 -10.43 6.03
C SER A 343 20.99 -11.27 7.29
N GLU A 344 22.04 -11.00 8.06
CA GLU A 344 22.17 -11.57 9.40
C GLU A 344 20.99 -11.07 10.26
N PRO A 345 20.41 -11.95 11.09
CA PRO A 345 19.39 -11.57 12.05
C PRO A 345 19.88 -10.42 12.95
N GLY A 346 18.97 -9.55 13.40
CA GLY A 346 19.28 -8.48 14.34
C GLY A 346 18.29 -7.32 14.21
N ARG A 347 18.76 -6.08 14.33
CA ARG A 347 17.87 -4.92 14.15
C ARG A 347 17.50 -4.75 12.67
N GLU A 348 16.26 -4.34 12.42
CA GLU A 348 15.77 -3.95 11.10
C GLU A 348 16.64 -2.85 10.51
N TRP A 349 16.90 -2.95 9.21
CA TRP A 349 17.76 -2.01 8.52
C TRP A 349 17.44 -1.99 7.02
N SER A 350 17.86 -0.95 6.32
CA SER A 350 17.62 -0.82 4.88
C SER A 350 18.92 -0.60 4.11
N LEU A 351 19.00 -1.14 2.90
CA LEU A 351 20.12 -0.96 1.98
C LEU A 351 19.62 -0.40 0.64
N VAL A 352 20.31 0.59 0.11
CA VAL A 352 20.10 1.05 -1.27
C VAL A 352 21.11 0.37 -2.18
N VAL A 353 20.61 -0.36 -3.18
CA VAL A 353 21.37 -1.15 -4.13
C VAL A 353 21.19 -0.56 -5.53
N PRO A 354 22.26 -0.05 -6.16
CA PRO A 354 22.24 0.26 -7.59
C PRO A 354 22.34 -1.05 -8.39
N ILE A 355 21.41 -1.25 -9.34
CA ILE A 355 21.42 -2.40 -10.24
C ILE A 355 21.52 -1.88 -11.67
N THR A 356 22.48 -2.42 -12.43
CA THR A 356 22.64 -2.12 -13.85
C THR A 356 22.58 -3.42 -14.65
N PHE A 357 21.63 -3.50 -15.57
CA PHE A 357 21.55 -4.58 -16.55
C PHE A 357 22.36 -4.19 -17.79
N LYS A 358 23.41 -4.97 -18.09
CA LYS A 358 24.21 -4.87 -19.31
C LYS A 358 24.15 -6.20 -20.08
N GLN A 359 24.26 -6.13 -21.40
CA GLN A 359 24.48 -7.32 -22.23
C GLN A 359 25.99 -7.56 -22.40
#